data_AF-A0A1Y6CH96-F1
#
_entry.id   AF-A0A1Y6CH96-F1
#
_cell.length_a   1.000
_cell.length_b   1.000
_cell.length_c   1.000
_cell.angle_alpha   90.00
_cell.angle_beta   90.00
_cell.angle_gamma   90.00
#
_symmetry.space_group_name_H-M   'P 1'
#
loop_
_entity.id
_entity.type
_entity.pdbx_description
1 polymer ?
#
loop_
_entity_poly.entity_id
_entity_poly.type
_entity_poly.pdbx_seq_one_letter_code
_entity_poly.pdbx_strand_id
1 'polypeptide(L)'
;MTDGDEPRPGDGSGGRLEARISAARKRRDDGRRRVGSLAGGGTNGLAVGLRIASEMVAALAVSIGIGLLLDTWLGTKPWLMLLFVVLGVMTAFYNVVRTAKELERRRKAEKAQAGPPAADERRG
;
A
#
# COMPACT_ATOMS: atom_id res chain seq x y z
N MET A 1 12.98 9.28 -43.59
CA MET A 1 12.37 8.22 -42.79
C MET A 1 13.05 8.29 -41.43
N THR A 2 12.34 8.81 -40.44
CA THR A 2 12.85 9.20 -39.11
C THR A 2 13.27 8.01 -38.25
N ASP A 3 14.16 8.32 -37.31
CA ASP A 3 14.61 7.61 -36.09
C ASP A 3 13.55 6.65 -35.50
N GLY A 4 13.86 5.55 -34.82
CA GLY A 4 15.00 5.19 -33.99
C GLY A 4 14.42 4.43 -32.80
N ASP A 5 14.97 3.26 -32.49
CA ASP A 5 14.94 2.62 -31.16
C ASP A 5 15.65 1.25 -31.27
N GLU A 6 16.95 1.29 -31.58
CA GLU A 6 17.81 0.19 -31.18
C GLU A 6 18.20 0.39 -29.72
N PRO A 7 17.83 -0.52 -28.79
CA PRO A 7 18.27 -0.43 -27.41
C PRO A 7 19.78 -0.73 -27.37
N ARG A 8 20.59 0.33 -27.32
CA ARG A 8 22.03 0.24 -27.10
C ARG A 8 22.30 -0.53 -25.79
N PRO A 9 23.21 -1.52 -25.79
CA PRO A 9 23.69 -2.16 -24.57
C PRO A 9 24.64 -1.19 -23.84
N GLY A 10 24.04 -0.22 -23.13
CA GLY A 10 24.72 0.76 -22.31
C GLY A 10 24.56 0.42 -20.83
N ASP A 11 25.67 -0.01 -20.23
CA ASP A 11 25.97 -0.06 -18.80
C ASP A 11 25.27 -1.09 -17.89
N GLY A 12 26.05 -1.71 -17.01
CA GLY A 12 25.55 -2.53 -15.91
C GLY A 12 24.87 -1.70 -14.80
N SER A 13 24.60 -0.41 -15.03
CA SER A 13 23.94 0.48 -14.08
C SER A 13 22.43 0.31 -14.13
N GLY A 14 21.86 0.08 -15.32
CA GLY A 14 20.43 -0.24 -15.49
C GLY A 14 20.01 -1.47 -14.69
N GLY A 15 20.77 -2.57 -14.76
CA GLY A 15 20.48 -3.80 -14.01
C GLY A 15 20.58 -3.65 -12.48
N ARG A 16 21.56 -2.88 -11.98
CA ARG A 16 21.67 -2.57 -10.54
C ARG A 16 20.56 -1.62 -10.09
N LEU A 17 20.11 -0.73 -10.95
CA LEU A 17 19.02 0.20 -10.65
C LEU A 17 17.68 -0.54 -10.62
N GLU A 18 17.40 -1.41 -11.58
CA GLU A 18 16.27 -2.36 -11.57
C GLU A 18 16.28 -3.24 -10.31
N ALA A 19 17.44 -3.78 -9.93
CA ALA A 19 17.59 -4.55 -8.69
C ALA A 19 17.29 -3.72 -7.43
N ARG A 20 17.69 -2.44 -7.40
CA ARG A 20 17.41 -1.53 -6.27
C ARG A 20 15.95 -1.08 -6.24
N ILE A 21 15.35 -0.79 -7.39
CA ILE A 21 13.94 -0.39 -7.51
C ILE A 21 13.04 -1.56 -7.13
N SER A 22 13.32 -2.77 -7.62
CA SER A 22 12.58 -3.98 -7.25
C SER A 22 12.73 -4.30 -5.75
N ALA A 23 13.93 -4.17 -5.18
CA ALA A 23 14.14 -4.33 -3.74
C ALA A 23 13.38 -3.28 -2.90
N ALA A 24 13.34 -2.02 -3.34
CA ALA A 24 12.60 -0.95 -2.66
C ALA A 24 11.08 -1.14 -2.79
N ARG A 25 10.58 -1.52 -3.97
CA ARG A 25 9.16 -1.87 -4.19
C ARG A 25 8.75 -3.06 -3.34
N LYS A 26 9.57 -4.11 -3.29
CA LYS A 26 9.31 -5.30 -2.48
C LYS A 26 9.21 -4.95 -0.99
N ARG A 27 10.05 -4.06 -0.46
CA ARG A 27 9.92 -3.57 0.92
C ARG A 27 8.62 -2.79 1.19
N ARG A 28 8.14 -1.98 0.23
CA ARG A 28 6.85 -1.28 0.34
C ARG A 28 5.66 -2.24 0.27
N ASP A 29 5.70 -3.19 -0.66
CA ASP A 29 4.67 -4.22 -0.83
C ASP A 29 4.64 -5.17 0.37
N ASP A 30 5.80 -5.53 0.93
CA ASP A 30 5.91 -6.36 2.13
C ASP A 30 5.34 -5.63 3.35
N GLY A 31 5.56 -4.31 3.50
CA GLY A 31 4.92 -3.50 4.55
C GLY A 31 3.39 -3.51 4.46
N ARG A 32 2.85 -3.44 3.24
CA ARG A 32 1.40 -3.41 2.99
C ARG A 32 0.74 -4.79 3.08
N ARG A 33 1.43 -5.84 2.61
CA ARG A 33 1.00 -7.25 2.72
C ARG A 33 1.11 -7.78 4.14
N ARG A 34 2.12 -7.36 4.92
CA ARG A 34 2.21 -7.68 6.35
C ARG A 34 0.97 -7.17 7.08
N VAL A 35 0.60 -5.89 6.95
CA VAL A 35 -0.62 -5.38 7.62
C VAL A 35 -1.87 -6.20 7.30
N GLY A 36 -2.03 -6.69 6.07
CA GLY A 36 -3.14 -7.58 5.67
C GLY A 36 -3.01 -9.05 6.13
N SER A 37 -1.79 -9.57 6.27
CA SER A 37 -1.50 -10.95 6.69
C SER A 37 -1.42 -11.12 8.22
N LEU A 38 -1.25 -10.03 8.98
CA LEU A 38 -1.03 -10.01 10.43
C LEU A 38 -2.32 -10.13 11.28
N ALA A 39 -3.49 -10.21 10.62
CA ALA A 39 -4.76 -10.50 11.27
C ALA A 39 -4.94 -12.00 11.64
N GLY A 40 -3.97 -12.88 11.36
CA GLY A 40 -4.08 -14.33 11.59
C GLY A 40 -2.90 -14.97 12.34
N GLY A 41 -2.92 -14.95 13.68
CA GLY A 41 -2.45 -16.02 14.57
C GLY A 41 -0.96 -16.20 14.95
N GLY A 42 -0.65 -16.19 16.26
CA GLY A 42 0.61 -16.69 16.88
C GLY A 42 1.28 -15.74 17.90
N THR A 43 2.18 -16.22 18.77
CA THR A 43 2.90 -15.42 19.80
C THR A 43 3.76 -14.27 19.24
N ASN A 44 4.17 -14.36 17.97
CA ASN A 44 4.76 -13.25 17.20
C ASN A 44 3.74 -12.15 16.84
N GLY A 45 2.45 -12.41 16.98
CA GLY A 45 1.37 -11.49 16.70
C GLY A 45 1.26 -10.34 17.71
N LEU A 46 1.70 -10.52 18.96
CA LEU A 46 1.68 -9.46 19.97
C LEU A 46 2.73 -8.37 19.69
N ALA A 47 4.00 -8.75 19.52
CA ALA A 47 5.07 -7.80 19.19
C ALA A 47 4.80 -7.07 17.87
N VAL A 48 4.22 -7.78 16.91
CA VAL A 48 3.86 -7.18 15.62
C VAL A 48 2.60 -6.32 15.72
N GLY A 49 1.59 -6.74 16.49
CA GLY A 49 0.41 -5.95 16.78
C GLY A 49 0.75 -4.63 17.47
N LEU A 50 1.68 -4.68 18.43
CA LEU A 50 2.19 -3.48 19.12
C LEU A 50 2.88 -2.52 18.16
N ARG A 51 3.69 -3.06 17.22
CA ARG A 51 4.34 -2.25 16.19
C ARG A 51 3.32 -1.56 15.28
N ILE A 52 2.33 -2.30 14.77
CA ILE A 52 1.27 -1.72 13.95
C ILE A 52 0.50 -0.65 14.72
N ALA A 53 0.11 -0.94 15.97
CA ALA A 53 -0.58 0.01 16.83
C ALA A 53 0.27 1.28 17.03
N SER A 54 1.57 1.15 17.27
CA SER A 54 2.47 2.29 17.44
C SER A 54 2.63 3.12 16.17
N GLU A 55 2.70 2.48 14.99
CA GLU A 55 2.78 3.18 13.71
C GLU A 55 1.47 3.94 13.42
N MET A 56 0.32 3.37 13.79
CA MET A 56 -0.99 4.04 13.69
C MET A 56 -1.10 5.24 14.63
N VAL A 57 -0.70 5.07 15.90
CA VAL A 57 -0.72 6.16 16.89
C VAL A 57 0.24 7.27 16.49
N ALA A 58 1.43 6.95 15.98
CA ALA A 58 2.39 7.95 15.50
C ALA A 58 1.82 8.76 14.32
N ALA A 59 1.19 8.11 13.35
CA ALA A 59 0.56 8.81 12.22
C ALA A 59 -0.59 9.74 12.68
N LEU A 60 -1.42 9.28 13.61
CA LEU A 60 -2.49 10.09 14.20
C LEU A 60 -1.93 11.28 14.99
N ALA A 61 -0.91 11.07 15.81
CA ALA A 61 -0.26 12.12 16.59
C ALA A 61 0.35 13.20 15.68
N VAL A 62 1.00 12.82 14.58
CA VAL A 62 1.53 13.77 13.59
C VAL A 62 0.39 14.56 12.92
N SER A 63 -0.69 13.90 12.52
CA SER A 63 -1.85 14.59 11.91
C SER A 63 -2.49 15.60 12.85
N ILE A 64 -2.67 15.24 14.12
CA ILE A 64 -3.21 16.12 15.16
C ILE A 64 -2.23 17.27 15.43
N GLY A 65 -0.94 16.97 15.57
CA GLY A 65 0.10 17.98 15.79
C GLY A 65 0.17 19.03 14.69
N ILE A 66 0.06 18.61 13.42
CA ILE A 66 -0.02 19.53 12.27
C ILE A 66 -1.28 20.39 12.34
N GLY A 67 -2.45 19.79 12.64
CA GLY A 67 -3.70 20.53 12.79
C GLY A 67 -3.63 21.60 13.89
N LEU A 68 -3.05 21.26 15.04
CA LEU A 68 -2.85 22.19 16.17
C LEU A 68 -1.82 23.28 15.85
N LEU A 69 -0.73 22.94 15.17
CA LEU A 69 0.28 23.91 14.77
C LEU A 69 -0.31 24.94 13.81
N LEU A 70 -1.10 24.50 12.82
CA LEU A 70 -1.79 25.38 11.89
C LEU A 70 -2.83 26.26 12.60
N ASP A 71 -3.67 25.69 13.48
CA ASP A 71 -4.66 26.49 14.22
C ASP A 71 -4.00 27.57 15.08
N THR A 72 -2.84 27.26 15.69
CA THR A 72 -2.09 28.23 16.52
C THR A 72 -1.45 29.33 15.67
N TRP A 73 -0.95 28.98 14.48
CA TRP A 73 -0.26 29.92 13.60
C TRP A 73 -1.23 30.85 12.85
N LEU A 74 -2.41 30.34 12.50
CA LEU A 74 -3.46 31.08 11.79
C LEU A 74 -4.45 31.79 12.73
N GLY A 75 -4.37 31.54 14.04
CA GLY A 75 -5.28 32.11 15.04
C GLY A 75 -6.72 31.64 14.88
N THR A 76 -6.95 30.57 14.10
CA THR A 76 -8.27 30.00 13.88
C THR A 76 -8.69 29.20 15.12
N LYS A 77 -9.89 29.49 15.64
CA LYS A 77 -10.65 28.55 16.51
C LYS A 77 -10.68 27.17 15.84
N PRO A 78 -10.83 26.02 16.57
CA PRO A 78 -10.32 24.68 16.23
C PRO A 78 -10.98 24.03 14.99
N TRP A 79 -11.01 24.75 13.89
CA TRP A 79 -11.67 24.47 12.63
C TRP A 79 -10.70 23.74 11.72
N LEU A 80 -9.41 24.12 11.68
CA LEU A 80 -8.42 23.32 10.96
C LEU A 80 -8.18 21.99 11.65
N MET A 81 -8.17 21.93 12.98
CA MET A 81 -8.07 20.67 13.70
C MET A 81 -9.25 19.74 13.36
N LEU A 82 -10.49 20.27 13.31
CA LEU A 82 -11.67 19.51 12.88
C LEU A 82 -11.56 19.04 11.42
N LEU A 83 -11.13 19.92 10.51
CA LEU A 83 -10.91 19.59 9.10
C LEU A 83 -9.84 18.50 8.93
N PHE A 84 -8.72 18.60 9.64
CA PHE A 84 -7.63 17.63 9.59
C PHE A 84 -8.01 16.29 10.20
N VAL A 85 -8.85 16.27 11.23
CA VAL A 85 -9.41 15.02 11.76
C VAL A 85 -10.28 14.34 10.71
N VAL A 86 -11.20 15.08 10.07
CA VAL A 86 -12.05 14.55 8.98
C VAL A 86 -11.19 14.06 7.82
N LEU A 87 -10.19 14.83 7.38
CA LEU A 87 -9.26 14.43 6.32
C LEU A 87 -8.42 13.21 6.70
N GLY A 88 -7.97 13.11 7.96
CA GLY A 88 -7.25 11.95 8.46
C GLY A 88 -8.10 10.68 8.40
N VAL A 89 -9.36 10.78 8.83
CA VAL A 89 -10.35 9.70 8.73
C VAL A 89 -10.59 9.31 7.26
N MET A 90 -10.85 10.29 6.39
CA MET A 90 -11.06 10.05 4.96
C MET A 90 -9.86 9.38 4.30
N THR A 91 -8.64 9.81 4.65
CA THR A 91 -7.40 9.21 4.14
C THR A 91 -7.28 7.75 4.58
N ALA A 92 -7.58 7.43 5.83
CA ALA A 92 -7.58 6.05 6.34
C ALA A 92 -8.59 5.17 5.59
N PHE A 93 -9.85 5.62 5.48
CA PHE A 93 -10.90 4.89 4.77
C PHE A 93 -10.58 4.70 3.27
N TYR A 94 -10.10 5.74 2.60
CA TYR A 94 -9.71 5.67 1.19
C TYR A 94 -8.62 4.64 0.96
N ASN A 95 -7.65 4.56 1.87
CA ASN A 95 -6.55 3.59 1.78
C ASN A 95 -7.04 2.14 1.94
N VAL A 96 -8.03 1.89 2.81
CA VAL A 96 -8.67 0.57 3.00
C VAL A 96 -9.46 0.17 1.76
N VAL A 97 -10.35 1.02 1.28
CA VAL A 97 -11.20 0.74 0.10
C VAL A 97 -10.34 0.47 -1.13
N ARG A 98 -9.28 1.27 -1.34
CA ARG A 98 -8.31 1.05 -2.42
C ARG A 98 -7.64 -0.33 -2.31
N THR A 99 -7.23 -0.73 -1.11
CA THR A 99 -6.56 -2.02 -0.88
C THR A 99 -7.52 -3.19 -1.11
N ALA A 100 -8.77 -3.08 -0.66
CA ALA A 100 -9.79 -4.09 -0.88
C ALA A 100 -10.08 -4.29 -2.38
N LYS A 101 -10.23 -3.19 -3.13
CA LYS A 101 -10.42 -3.21 -4.59
C LYS A 101 -9.24 -3.84 -5.32
N GLU A 102 -8.01 -3.53 -4.91
CA GLU A 102 -6.79 -4.12 -5.47
C GLU A 102 -6.74 -5.63 -5.24
N LEU A 103 -7.08 -6.10 -4.04
CA LEU A 103 -7.12 -7.53 -3.73
C LEU A 103 -8.16 -8.28 -4.57
N GLU A 104 -9.34 -7.70 -4.76
CA GLU A 104 -10.38 -8.28 -5.60
C GLU A 104 -9.94 -8.39 -7.07
N ARG A 105 -9.30 -7.34 -7.61
CA ARG A 105 -8.74 -7.34 -8.97
C ARG A 105 -7.70 -8.44 -9.14
N ARG A 106 -6.80 -8.63 -8.16
CA ARG A 106 -5.80 -9.70 -8.18
C ARG A 106 -6.44 -11.08 -8.18
N ARG A 107 -7.44 -11.32 -7.33
CA ARG A 107 -8.20 -12.59 -7.31
C ARG A 107 -8.90 -12.87 -8.63
N LYS A 108 -9.48 -11.86 -9.27
CA LYS A 108 -10.10 -12.01 -10.60
C LYS A 108 -9.06 -12.32 -11.68
N ALA A 109 -7.90 -11.67 -11.65
CA ALA A 109 -6.79 -11.94 -12.56
C ALA A 109 -6.21 -13.35 -12.39
N GLU A 110 -6.04 -13.82 -11.14
CA GLU A 110 -5.63 -15.20 -10.85
C GLU A 110 -6.65 -16.22 -11.35
N LYS A 111 -7.96 -15.99 -11.16
CA LYS A 111 -9.01 -16.87 -11.70
C LYS A 111 -9.07 -16.88 -13.23
N ALA A 112 -8.81 -15.74 -13.88
CA ALA A 112 -8.75 -15.65 -15.33
C ALA A 112 -7.51 -16.35 -15.90
N GLN A 113 -6.39 -16.34 -15.16
CA GLN A 113 -5.15 -17.03 -15.53
C GLN A 113 -5.19 -18.53 -15.22
N ALA A 114 -5.95 -18.95 -14.21
CA ALA A 114 -6.13 -20.37 -13.86
C ALA A 114 -6.93 -21.16 -14.92
N GLY A 115 -7.57 -20.49 -15.88
CA GLY A 115 -8.43 -21.09 -16.90
C GLY A 115 -9.70 -21.71 -16.29
N PRO A 116 -10.81 -21.84 -17.05
CA PRO A 116 -11.93 -22.64 -16.59
C PRO A 116 -11.43 -24.05 -16.25
N PRO A 117 -11.85 -24.68 -15.13
CA PRO A 117 -11.58 -26.10 -14.93
C PRO A 117 -12.08 -26.80 -16.19
N ALA A 118 -11.24 -27.65 -16.79
CA ALA A 118 -11.54 -28.40 -17.99
C ALA A 118 -12.81 -29.21 -17.75
N ALA A 119 -13.95 -28.57 -17.99
CA ALA A 119 -15.23 -29.18 -18.11
C ALA A 119 -15.14 -29.85 -19.48
N ASP A 120 -14.93 -31.16 -19.43
CA ASP A 120 -15.05 -32.14 -20.50
C ASP A 120 -13.76 -32.97 -20.64
N GLU A 121 -13.67 -34.03 -19.84
CA GLU A 121 -13.47 -35.32 -20.49
C GLU A 121 -14.65 -36.22 -20.10
N ARG A 122 -15.73 -36.02 -20.86
CA ARG A 122 -16.67 -37.06 -21.24
C ARG A 122 -15.87 -38.31 -21.65
N ARG A 123 -15.69 -39.21 -20.69
CA ARG A 123 -15.58 -40.66 -20.90
C ARG A 123 -16.54 -41.25 -19.87
N GLY A 124 -17.71 -41.78 -20.25
CA GLY A 124 -17.89 -42.71 -21.37
C GLY A 124 -17.45 -44.06 -20.86
#